data_AF-A0A1V2MAX6-F1
#
_entry.id   AF-A0A1V2MAX6-F1
#
_cell.length_a   1.000
_cell.length_b   1.000
_cell.length_c   1.000
_cell.angle_alpha   90.00
_cell.angle_beta   90.00
_cell.angle_gamma   90.00
#
_symmetry.space_group_name_H-M   'P 1'
#
loop_
_entity.id
_entity.type
_entity.pdbx_description
1 polymer ?
#
loop_
_entity_poly.entity_id
_entity_poly.type
_entity_poly.pdbx_seq_one_letter_code
_entity_poly.pdbx_strand_id
1 'polypeptide(L)'
;MAMAELETTSIATEAINVAITETLLTNQITIEDLLTYDYNDDGELISWNVNSILINNLCNEIVSKCAKELKNIGTIVFQIPLGNATGSRLFANLGPEIKVEIMPIGTVTVDYENNIKETGINQINHTVWLDIKTTLQVVSPLFSNQIKVDRKIMLIDKILSGAVPPNYVNIPEEDFLDFVPD
;
A
#
# COMPACT_ATOMS: atom_id res chain seq x y z
N MET A 1 24.83 -8.12 -3.92
CA MET A 1 23.63 -7.36 -4.25
C MET A 1 22.41 -7.76 -3.42
N ALA A 2 22.12 -9.06 -3.24
CA ALA A 2 20.97 -9.48 -2.44
C ALA A 2 20.93 -8.89 -1.02
N MET A 3 22.07 -8.80 -0.33
CA MET A 3 22.12 -8.16 1.00
C MET A 3 21.79 -6.67 0.94
N ALA A 4 22.39 -5.94 -0.01
CA ALA A 4 22.11 -4.52 -0.18
C ALA A 4 20.65 -4.25 -0.53
N GLU A 5 20.03 -5.14 -1.31
CA GLU A 5 18.63 -5.05 -1.67
C GLU A 5 17.69 -5.27 -0.48
N LEU A 6 17.98 -6.28 0.34
CA LEU A 6 17.23 -6.57 1.56
C LEU A 6 17.34 -5.42 2.57
N GLU A 7 18.55 -4.94 2.84
CA GLU A 7 18.78 -3.82 3.78
C GLU A 7 18.05 -2.56 3.30
N THR A 8 18.19 -2.23 2.02
CA THR A 8 17.52 -1.05 1.43
C THR A 8 16.00 -1.16 1.52
N THR A 9 15.44 -2.33 1.20
CA THR A 9 13.99 -2.57 1.29
C THR A 9 13.49 -2.47 2.74
N SER A 10 14.26 -2.99 3.70
CA SER A 10 13.94 -2.91 5.13
C SER A 10 13.90 -1.47 5.61
N ILE A 11 14.97 -0.71 5.36
CA ILE A 11 15.10 0.70 5.73
C ILE A 11 13.99 1.54 5.12
N ALA A 12 13.70 1.34 3.82
CA ALA A 12 12.62 2.05 3.14
C ALA A 12 11.25 1.76 3.77
N THR A 13 10.99 0.48 4.04
CA THR A 13 9.72 0.03 4.63
C THR A 13 9.54 0.61 6.02
N GLU A 14 10.60 0.66 6.82
CA GLU A 14 10.57 1.27 8.15
C GLU A 14 10.26 2.77 8.08
N ALA A 15 10.95 3.52 7.22
CA ALA A 15 10.69 4.95 7.03
C ALA A 15 9.25 5.24 6.58
N ILE A 16 8.72 4.43 5.66
CA ILE A 16 7.33 4.52 5.19
C ILE A 16 6.36 4.27 6.36
N ASN A 17 6.59 3.22 7.15
CA ASN A 17 5.72 2.87 8.27
C ASN A 17 5.74 3.95 9.37
N VAL A 18 6.91 4.53 9.67
CA VAL A 18 7.05 5.64 10.62
C VAL A 18 6.24 6.84 10.15
N ALA A 19 6.41 7.26 8.90
CA ALA A 19 5.68 8.39 8.33
C ALA A 19 4.16 8.20 8.39
N ILE A 20 3.66 7.01 8.06
CA ILE A 20 2.22 6.70 8.13
C ILE A 20 1.73 6.72 9.58
N THR A 21 2.42 5.99 10.47
CA THR A 21 2.02 5.89 11.87
C THR A 21 1.94 7.26 12.52
N GLU A 22 2.96 8.10 12.33
CA GLU A 22 2.94 9.45 12.87
C GLU A 22 1.84 10.33 12.27
N THR A 23 1.60 10.22 10.96
CA THR A 23 0.52 10.99 10.29
C THR A 23 -0.84 10.64 10.88
N LEU A 24 -1.12 9.34 11.02
CA LEU A 24 -2.41 8.87 11.55
C LEU A 24 -2.57 9.22 13.03
N LEU A 25 -1.51 9.09 13.84
CA LEU A 25 -1.55 9.46 15.26
C LEU A 25 -1.69 10.97 15.48
N THR A 26 -1.04 11.80 14.66
CA THR A 26 -1.09 13.26 14.79
C THR A 26 -2.48 13.80 14.51
N ASN A 27 -3.15 13.26 13.48
CA ASN A 27 -4.47 13.70 13.07
C ASN A 27 -5.61 13.04 13.88
N GLN A 28 -5.33 12.01 14.68
CA GLN A 28 -6.32 11.28 15.51
C GLN A 28 -7.58 10.84 14.73
N ILE A 29 -7.37 10.43 13.49
CA ILE A 29 -8.46 10.18 12.55
C ILE A 29 -9.26 8.96 12.97
N THR A 30 -10.57 9.13 12.98
CA THR A 30 -11.54 8.08 13.18
C THR A 30 -12.16 7.64 11.85
N ILE A 31 -12.80 6.48 11.84
CA ILE A 31 -13.48 6.02 10.62
C ILE A 31 -14.66 6.93 10.27
N GLU A 32 -15.29 7.55 11.26
CA GLU A 32 -16.39 8.50 11.12
C GLU A 32 -15.97 9.80 10.43
N ASP A 33 -14.69 10.19 10.52
CA ASP A 33 -14.15 11.35 9.80
C ASP A 33 -13.96 11.08 8.30
N LEU A 34 -13.75 9.80 7.96
CA LEU A 34 -13.42 9.33 6.62
C LEU A 34 -14.66 8.89 5.83
N LEU A 35 -15.71 8.45 6.52
CA LEU A 35 -16.90 7.87 5.92
C LEU A 35 -18.16 8.36 6.65
N THR A 36 -19.04 9.03 5.91
CA THR A 36 -20.36 9.45 6.40
C THR A 36 -21.46 8.70 5.69
N TYR A 37 -22.58 8.49 6.38
CA TYR A 37 -23.75 7.77 5.89
C TYR A 37 -24.97 8.69 5.93
N ASP A 38 -25.77 8.65 4.87
CA ASP A 38 -27.03 9.36 4.78
C ASP A 38 -28.18 8.36 4.84
N TYR A 39 -29.16 8.66 5.69
CA TYR A 39 -30.34 7.82 5.91
C TYR A 39 -31.61 8.59 5.51
N ASN A 40 -32.63 7.87 5.04
CA ASN A 40 -33.96 8.44 4.85
C ASN A 40 -34.74 8.53 6.18
N ASP A 41 -35.95 9.09 6.14
CA ASP A 41 -36.82 9.24 7.32
C ASP A 41 -37.22 7.90 7.96
N ASP A 42 -37.18 6.82 7.18
CA ASP A 42 -37.47 5.44 7.62
C ASP A 42 -36.24 4.74 8.25
N GLY A 43 -35.08 5.42 8.27
CA GLY A 43 -33.83 4.90 8.83
C GLY A 43 -33.04 3.97 7.90
N GLU A 44 -33.39 3.92 6.61
CA GLU A 44 -32.70 3.13 5.60
C GLU A 44 -31.51 3.91 5.01
N LEU A 45 -30.38 3.23 4.79
CA LEU A 45 -29.19 3.81 4.18
C LEU A 45 -29.45 4.11 2.70
N ILE A 46 -29.36 5.38 2.30
CA ILE A 46 -29.58 5.80 0.91
C ILE A 46 -28.29 6.13 0.17
N SER A 47 -27.26 6.62 0.89
CA SER A 47 -25.95 6.93 0.33
C SER A 47 -24.87 6.93 1.40
N TRP A 48 -23.62 6.83 0.97
CA TRP A 48 -22.46 7.13 1.80
C TRP A 48 -21.52 8.05 1.04
N ASN A 49 -20.74 8.82 1.78
CA ASN A 49 -19.74 9.72 1.23
C ASN A 49 -18.39 9.45 1.86
N VAL A 50 -17.39 9.27 0.99
CA VAL A 50 -15.98 9.21 1.42
C VAL A 50 -15.44 10.62 1.46
N ASN A 51 -14.85 11.01 2.59
CA ASN A 51 -14.21 12.31 2.76
C ASN A 51 -12.89 12.38 1.96
N SER A 52 -13.02 12.55 0.65
CA SER A 52 -11.90 12.55 -0.28
C SER A 52 -10.95 13.72 -0.02
N ILE A 53 -11.44 14.84 0.52
CA ILE A 53 -10.59 15.98 0.90
C ILE A 53 -9.65 15.58 2.02
N LEU A 54 -10.18 14.94 3.08
CA LEU A 54 -9.37 14.47 4.20
C LEU A 54 -8.37 13.39 3.76
N ILE A 55 -8.80 12.42 2.94
CA ILE A 55 -7.91 11.37 2.43
C ILE A 55 -6.78 11.96 1.59
N ASN A 56 -7.07 12.92 0.69
CA ASN A 56 -6.02 13.56 -0.09
C ASN A 56 -5.05 14.38 0.78
N ASN A 57 -5.55 15.06 1.81
CA ASN A 57 -4.69 15.77 2.77
C ASN A 57 -3.76 14.79 3.50
N LEU A 58 -4.26 13.61 3.88
CA LEU A 58 -3.44 12.56 4.47
C LEU A 58 -2.40 12.03 3.49
N CYS A 59 -2.78 11.77 2.25
CA CYS A 59 -1.83 11.34 1.21
C CYS A 59 -0.69 12.36 1.08
N ASN A 60 -1.01 13.66 1.04
CA ASN A 60 -0.01 14.73 0.95
C ASN A 60 0.91 14.81 2.19
N GLU A 61 0.36 14.65 3.39
CA GLU A 61 1.16 14.65 4.62
C GLU A 61 2.08 13.42 4.67
N ILE A 62 1.57 12.24 4.30
CA ILE A 62 2.37 11.01 4.21
C ILE A 62 3.48 11.18 3.17
N VAL A 63 3.21 11.75 1.98
CA VAL A 63 4.26 12.05 0.98
C VAL A 63 5.35 12.92 1.60
N SER A 64 4.97 14.01 2.26
CA SER A 64 5.91 14.96 2.87
C SER A 64 6.76 14.29 3.97
N LYS A 65 6.13 13.53 4.87
CA LYS A 65 6.81 12.81 5.95
C LYS A 65 7.70 11.68 5.42
N CYS A 66 7.22 10.83 4.51
CA CYS A 66 8.02 9.79 3.87
C CYS A 66 9.24 10.38 3.17
N ALA A 67 9.07 11.47 2.40
CA ALA A 67 10.19 12.13 1.74
C ALA A 67 11.22 12.67 2.75
N LYS A 68 10.76 13.18 3.89
CA LYS A 68 11.63 13.63 4.98
C LYS A 68 12.36 12.46 5.65
N GLU A 69 11.68 11.38 5.99
CA GLU A 69 12.28 10.19 6.61
C GLU A 69 13.32 9.53 5.68
N LEU A 70 12.99 9.37 4.40
CA LEU A 70 13.91 8.87 3.38
C LEU A 70 15.10 9.81 3.15
N LYS A 71 14.93 11.12 3.31
CA LYS A 71 16.04 12.08 3.26
C LYS A 71 16.91 12.04 4.52
N ASN A 72 16.30 11.84 5.69
CA ASN A 72 17.00 11.74 6.97
C ASN A 72 17.82 10.46 7.09
N ILE A 73 17.37 9.37 6.46
CA ILE A 73 18.17 8.17 6.21
C ILE A 73 19.53 8.56 5.59
N GLY A 74 19.54 9.56 4.71
CA GLY A 74 20.76 10.09 4.12
C GLY A 74 21.54 9.01 3.37
N THR A 75 22.87 9.19 3.31
CA THR A 75 23.79 8.16 2.81
C THR A 75 24.05 7.14 3.93
N ILE A 76 23.19 6.12 4.07
CA ILE A 76 23.54 4.98 4.92
C ILE A 76 24.65 4.21 4.22
N VAL A 77 25.84 4.25 4.84
CA VAL A 77 26.99 3.46 4.41
C VAL A 77 26.97 2.15 5.16
N PHE A 78 26.68 1.05 4.48
CA PHE A 78 26.88 -0.29 5.02
C PHE A 78 27.92 -1.04 4.21
N GLN A 79 28.54 -2.01 4.88
CA GLN A 79 29.62 -2.81 4.33
C GLN A 79 29.05 -4.16 3.90
N ILE A 80 29.26 -4.53 2.64
CA ILE A 80 28.94 -5.88 2.17
C ILE A 80 30.21 -6.57 1.68
N PRO A 81 30.37 -7.89 1.91
CA PRO A 81 31.48 -8.63 1.33
C PRO A 81 31.43 -8.59 -0.20
N LEU A 82 32.58 -8.41 -0.86
CA LEU A 82 32.69 -8.36 -2.32
C LEU A 82 32.09 -9.60 -2.99
N GLY A 83 32.21 -10.77 -2.36
CA GLY A 83 31.62 -12.01 -2.83
C GLY A 83 30.10 -11.95 -2.98
N ASN A 84 29.41 -11.06 -2.25
CA ASN A 84 27.98 -10.80 -2.42
C ASN A 84 27.64 -10.18 -3.79
N ALA A 85 28.59 -9.49 -4.43
CA ALA A 85 28.42 -8.92 -5.76
C ALA A 85 28.47 -9.99 -6.87
N THR A 86 29.02 -11.18 -6.59
CA THR A 86 29.14 -12.26 -7.58
C THR A 86 27.83 -13.00 -7.85
N GLY A 87 26.80 -12.81 -7.01
CA GLY A 87 25.54 -13.55 -7.09
C GLY A 87 25.60 -15.00 -6.62
N SER A 88 26.79 -15.52 -6.29
CA SER A 88 26.96 -16.89 -5.79
C SER A 88 26.67 -16.99 -4.29
N ARG A 89 25.79 -17.93 -3.90
CA ARG A 89 25.51 -18.24 -2.50
C ARG A 89 26.73 -18.78 -1.75
N LEU A 90 27.62 -19.50 -2.45
CA LEU A 90 28.82 -20.08 -1.87
C LEU A 90 29.85 -19.02 -1.45
N PHE A 91 29.87 -17.89 -2.15
CA PHE A 91 30.84 -16.83 -1.92
C PHE A 91 30.23 -15.57 -1.28
N ALA A 92 28.95 -15.60 -0.91
CA ALA A 92 28.19 -14.40 -0.51
C ALA A 92 28.79 -13.63 0.68
N ASN A 93 29.56 -14.31 1.54
CA ASN A 93 30.18 -13.77 2.75
C ASN A 93 31.73 -13.67 2.66
N LEU A 94 32.31 -13.84 1.48
CA LEU A 94 33.77 -13.88 1.29
C LEU A 94 34.28 -12.62 0.59
N GLY A 95 35.57 -12.33 0.81
CA GLY A 95 36.28 -11.20 0.19
C GLY A 95 36.25 -9.92 1.03
N PRO A 96 36.93 -8.86 0.55
CA PRO A 96 36.98 -7.58 1.24
C PRO A 96 35.61 -6.92 1.28
N GLU A 97 35.38 -6.13 2.32
CA GLU A 97 34.15 -5.33 2.45
C GLU A 97 34.18 -4.13 1.50
N ILE A 98 33.07 -3.92 0.79
CA ILE A 98 32.83 -2.75 -0.04
C ILE A 98 31.75 -1.89 0.60
N LYS A 99 31.95 -0.56 0.52
CA LYS A 99 30.97 0.42 0.97
C LYS A 99 29.83 0.53 -0.04
N VAL A 100 28.62 0.54 0.48
CA VAL A 100 27.39 0.72 -0.30
C VAL A 100 26.61 1.87 0.29
N GLU A 101 26.12 2.74 -0.59
CA GLU A 101 25.37 3.93 -0.28
C GLU A 101 23.94 3.78 -0.79
N ILE A 102 22.95 4.15 0.04
CA ILE A 102 21.55 4.24 -0.35
C ILE A 102 21.21 5.72 -0.54
N MET A 103 20.56 6.05 -1.65
CA MET A 103 20.03 7.38 -1.89
C MET A 103 18.62 7.29 -2.44
N PRO A 104 17.63 8.05 -1.92
CA PRO A 104 16.34 8.14 -2.56
C PRO A 104 16.45 8.79 -3.93
N ILE A 105 15.87 8.15 -4.95
CA ILE A 105 15.82 8.69 -6.30
C ILE A 105 14.38 8.83 -6.77
N GLY A 106 13.95 10.06 -6.95
CA GLY A 106 12.58 10.39 -7.32
C GLY A 106 11.69 10.70 -6.13
N THR A 107 10.40 10.82 -6.43
CA THR A 107 9.39 11.31 -5.50
C THR A 107 8.65 10.13 -4.88
N VAL A 108 8.33 10.23 -3.58
CA VAL A 108 7.38 9.32 -2.94
C VAL A 108 5.99 9.62 -3.50
N THR A 109 5.32 8.60 -4.01
CA THR A 109 3.93 8.73 -4.47
C THR A 109 3.02 8.03 -3.48
N VAL A 110 1.94 8.69 -3.10
CA VAL A 110 0.86 8.12 -2.29
C VAL A 110 -0.43 8.41 -3.01
N ASP A 111 -1.09 7.35 -3.47
CA ASP A 111 -2.42 7.41 -4.08
C ASP A 111 -3.39 6.57 -3.24
N TYR A 112 -4.69 6.71 -3.50
CA TYR A 112 -5.68 5.84 -2.89
C TYR A 112 -6.58 5.16 -3.92
N GLU A 113 -6.96 3.93 -3.63
CA GLU A 113 -7.87 3.12 -4.41
C GLU A 113 -9.15 2.89 -3.61
N ASN A 114 -10.30 3.23 -4.20
CA ASN A 114 -11.62 2.96 -3.65
C ASN A 114 -12.23 1.74 -4.35
N ASN A 115 -12.62 0.71 -3.59
CA ASN A 115 -13.16 -0.54 -4.12
C ASN A 115 -14.44 -0.94 -3.38
N ILE A 116 -15.46 -1.32 -4.13
CA ILE A 116 -16.71 -1.88 -3.60
C ILE A 116 -16.89 -3.26 -4.21
N LYS A 117 -17.06 -4.26 -3.35
CA LYS A 117 -17.22 -5.66 -3.74
C LYS A 117 -18.48 -6.24 -3.13
N GLU A 118 -19.28 -6.95 -3.90
CA GLU A 118 -20.40 -7.74 -3.37
C GLU A 118 -19.89 -8.93 -2.56
N THR A 119 -20.35 -9.05 -1.31
CA THR A 119 -19.90 -10.09 -0.37
C THR A 119 -21.08 -10.74 0.31
N GLY A 120 -21.70 -11.73 -0.34
CA GLY A 120 -22.84 -12.47 0.21
C GLY A 120 -24.19 -11.88 -0.20
N ILE A 121 -25.27 -12.32 0.47
CA ILE A 121 -26.64 -11.96 0.11
C ILE A 121 -26.92 -10.52 0.57
N ASN A 122 -27.11 -9.60 -0.38
CA ASN A 122 -27.37 -8.16 -0.14
C ASN A 122 -26.34 -7.49 0.76
N GLN A 123 -25.08 -7.86 0.58
CA GLN A 123 -23.98 -7.31 1.33
C GLN A 123 -22.91 -6.82 0.37
N ILE A 124 -22.30 -5.69 0.72
CA ILE A 124 -21.14 -5.15 0.03
C ILE A 124 -20.04 -4.88 1.04
N ASN A 125 -18.80 -5.05 0.61
CA ASN A 125 -17.61 -4.67 1.31
C ASN A 125 -17.00 -3.47 0.57
N HIS A 126 -16.90 -2.34 1.27
CA HIS A 126 -16.31 -1.11 0.80
C HIS A 126 -14.93 -0.96 1.43
N THR A 127 -13.91 -0.89 0.58
CA THR A 127 -12.51 -0.72 1.01
C THR A 127 -11.90 0.51 0.37
N VAL A 128 -11.06 1.19 1.15
CA VAL A 128 -10.18 2.22 0.64
C VAL A 128 -8.76 1.87 1.03
N TRP A 129 -7.89 1.76 0.03
CA TRP A 129 -6.48 1.44 0.19
C TRP A 129 -5.63 2.67 -0.09
N LEU A 130 -4.57 2.85 0.66
CA LEU A 130 -3.46 3.73 0.30
C LEU A 130 -2.37 2.90 -0.37
N ASP A 131 -1.91 3.35 -1.53
CA ASP A 131 -0.80 2.79 -2.29
C ASP A 131 0.39 3.75 -2.24
N ILE A 132 1.42 3.37 -1.47
CA ILE A 132 2.65 4.13 -1.30
C ILE A 132 3.74 3.48 -2.13
N LYS A 133 4.40 4.26 -2.99
CA LYS A 133 5.51 3.78 -3.83
C LYS A 133 6.68 4.72 -3.73
N THR A 134 7.88 4.14 -3.68
CA THR A 134 9.13 4.89 -3.73
C THR A 134 10.20 4.11 -4.47
N THR A 135 11.19 4.81 -5.01
CA THR A 135 12.37 4.21 -5.65
C THR A 135 13.63 4.71 -4.96
N LEU A 136 14.51 3.78 -4.63
CA LEU A 136 15.81 4.05 -4.02
C LEU A 136 16.92 3.57 -4.95
N GLN A 137 18.04 4.28 -4.95
CA GLN A 137 19.24 3.89 -5.68
C GLN A 137 20.27 3.40 -4.68
N VAL A 138 20.77 2.20 -4.94
CA VAL A 138 21.92 1.64 -4.27
C VAL A 138 23.13 1.88 -5.15
N VAL A 139 24.16 2.51 -4.59
CA VAL A 139 25.40 2.87 -5.30
C VAL A 139 26.60 2.30 -4.56
N SER A 140 27.52 1.70 -5.31
CA SER A 140 28.84 1.31 -4.85
C SER A 140 29.88 1.61 -5.92
N PRO A 141 31.19 1.55 -5.62
CA PRO A 141 32.24 1.72 -6.64
C PRO A 141 32.17 0.73 -7.81
N LEU A 142 31.48 -0.39 -7.65
CA LEU A 142 31.47 -1.50 -8.61
C LEU A 142 30.14 -1.67 -9.34
N PHE A 143 29.03 -1.16 -8.78
CA PHE A 143 27.69 -1.32 -9.33
C PHE A 143 26.73 -0.24 -8.84
N SER A 144 25.65 -0.04 -9.60
CA SER A 144 24.48 0.72 -9.20
C SER A 144 23.22 -0.07 -9.52
N ASN A 145 22.23 -0.05 -8.63
CA ASN A 145 20.92 -0.66 -8.88
C ASN A 145 19.78 0.22 -8.33
N GLN A 146 18.60 0.11 -8.93
CA GLN A 146 17.38 0.75 -8.42
C GLN A 146 16.49 -0.29 -7.74
N ILE A 147 15.94 0.08 -6.60
CA ILE A 147 15.04 -0.76 -5.82
C ILE A 147 13.72 -0.02 -5.69
N LYS A 148 12.64 -0.68 -6.10
CA LYS A 148 11.28 -0.19 -5.95
C LYS A 148 10.70 -0.78 -4.67
N VAL A 149 10.09 0.06 -3.86
CA VAL A 149 9.42 -0.34 -2.63
C VAL A 149 7.98 0.11 -2.72
N ASP A 150 7.08 -0.87 -2.69
CA ASP A 150 5.63 -0.68 -2.76
C ASP A 150 5.01 -1.13 -1.44
N ARG A 151 4.12 -0.31 -0.87
CA ARG A 151 3.39 -0.59 0.36
C ARG A 151 1.92 -0.26 0.18
N LYS A 152 1.05 -1.18 0.58
CA LYS A 152 -0.40 -1.02 0.54
C LYS A 152 -0.97 -1.09 1.95
N ILE A 153 -1.81 -0.12 2.31
CA ILE A 153 -2.41 0.00 3.65
C ILE A 153 -3.90 0.22 3.54
N MET A 154 -4.69 -0.51 4.32
CA MET A 154 -6.15 -0.33 4.33
C MET A 154 -6.51 0.83 5.25
N LEU A 155 -7.23 1.80 4.71
CA LEU A 155 -7.73 2.97 5.44
C LEU A 155 -9.19 2.78 5.86
N ILE A 156 -9.99 2.18 4.99
CA ILE A 156 -11.40 1.85 5.23
C ILE A 156 -11.60 0.36 4.90
N ASP A 157 -12.28 -0.34 5.79
CA ASP A 157 -12.84 -1.68 5.56
C ASP A 157 -14.20 -1.75 6.23
N LYS A 158 -15.26 -1.63 5.43
CA LYS A 158 -16.63 -1.61 5.94
C LYS A 158 -17.50 -2.58 5.16
N ILE A 159 -18.15 -3.48 5.90
CA ILE A 159 -19.24 -4.29 5.38
C ILE A 159 -20.56 -3.57 5.63
N LEU A 160 -21.34 -3.38 4.57
CA LEU A 160 -22.68 -2.83 4.59
C LEU A 160 -23.67 -3.94 4.22
N SER A 161 -24.72 -4.06 5.02
CA SER A 161 -25.80 -5.03 4.78
C SER A 161 -27.07 -4.27 4.40
N GLY A 162 -27.65 -4.63 3.25
CA GLY A 162 -28.98 -4.20 2.84
C GLY A 162 -30.05 -5.19 3.30
N ALA A 163 -31.32 -4.80 3.11
CA ALA A 163 -32.44 -5.72 3.31
C ALA A 163 -32.39 -6.87 2.29
N VAL A 164 -32.71 -8.08 2.73
CA VAL A 164 -32.84 -9.23 1.83
C VAL A 164 -34.23 -9.26 1.22
N PRO A 165 -34.40 -9.20 -0.12
CA PRO A 165 -35.71 -9.29 -0.74
C PRO A 165 -36.38 -10.64 -0.42
N PRO A 166 -37.71 -10.68 -0.23
CA PRO A 166 -38.43 -11.91 0.10
C PRO A 166 -38.35 -12.99 -0.99
N ASN A 167 -38.02 -12.62 -2.23
CA ASN A 167 -37.80 -13.54 -3.35
C ASN A 167 -36.41 -13.29 -3.94
N TYR A 168 -35.47 -14.22 -3.73
CA TYR A 168 -34.14 -14.20 -4.31
C TYR A 168 -33.93 -15.48 -5.15
N VAL A 169 -33.63 -15.32 -6.45
CA VAL A 169 -33.24 -16.42 -7.34
C VAL A 169 -31.82 -16.14 -7.81
N ASN A 170 -30.86 -16.94 -7.35
CA ASN A 170 -29.50 -16.91 -7.86
C ASN A 170 -29.45 -17.78 -9.12
N ILE A 171 -29.28 -17.18 -10.30
CA ILE A 171 -29.08 -17.94 -11.54
C ILE A 171 -27.57 -17.99 -11.81
N PRO A 172 -26.89 -19.12 -11.57
CA PRO A 172 -25.49 -19.27 -11.93
C PRO A 172 -25.31 -19.15 -13.45
N GLU A 173 -24.23 -18.48 -13.89
CA GLU A 173 -23.95 -18.20 -15.31
C GLU A 173 -23.70 -19.45 -16.18
N GLU A 174 -23.55 -20.64 -15.60
CA GLU A 174 -23.13 -21.85 -16.34
C GLU A 174 -24.25 -22.58 -17.11
N ASP A 175 -25.53 -22.29 -16.89
CA ASP A 175 -26.65 -23.11 -17.44
C ASP A 175 -27.34 -22.54 -18.70
N PHE A 176 -26.85 -21.44 -19.29
CA PHE A 176 -27.53 -20.82 -20.44
C PHE A 176 -27.30 -21.51 -21.80
N LEU A 177 -26.36 -22.46 -21.91
CA LEU A 177 -25.99 -23.08 -23.20
C LEU A 177 -26.70 -24.41 -23.50
N ASP A 178 -27.42 -25.02 -22.54
CA ASP A 178 -28.06 -26.34 -22.73
C ASP A 178 -29.55 -26.28 -23.11
N PHE A 179 -30.11 -25.08 -23.31
CA PHE A 179 -31.52 -24.90 -23.68
C PHE A 179 -31.70 -24.18 -25.03
N VAL A 180 -31.14 -24.75 -26.09
CA VAL A 180 -31.63 -24.49 -27.47
C VAL A 180 -32.08 -25.82 -28.07
N PRO A 181 -33.39 -26.12 -28.13
CA PRO A 181 -33.89 -27.22 -28.94
C PRO A 181 -33.77 -26.86 -30.43
N ASP A 182 -33.35 -27.84 -31.25
CA ASP A 182 -33.31 -27.77 -32.73
C ASP A 182 -34.65 -27.37 -33.36
#